data_AF-A0A7W1KSR2-F1
#
_entry.id   AF-A0A7W1KSR2-F1
#
_cell.length_a   1.000
_cell.length_b   1.000
_cell.length_c   1.000
_cell.angle_alpha   90.00
_cell.angle_beta   90.00
_cell.angle_gamma   90.00
#
_symmetry.space_group_name_H-M   'P 1'
#
loop_
_entity.id
_entity.type
_entity.pdbx_description
1 polymer ?
#
loop_
_entity_poly.entity_id
_entity_poly.type
_entity_poly.pdbx_seq_one_letter_code
_entity_poly.pdbx_strand_id
1 'polypeptide(L)'
;MPDMNTVWILGDQLSSQHAALAQTNPRASRVLMVESKARGSRLRYHKLKLVLVYSAMRHFARDLRQQGWEVDYHLINDNATFEDGL
;
A
#
# COMPACT_ATOMS: atom_id res chain seq x y z
N MET A 1 17.20 7.73 -16.79
CA MET A 1 16.52 8.31 -15.60
C MET A 1 17.19 7.70 -14.39
N PRO A 2 17.45 8.42 -13.29
CA PRO A 2 17.93 7.77 -12.08
C PRO A 2 16.90 6.71 -11.67
N ASP A 3 17.36 5.55 -11.20
CA ASP A 3 16.47 4.47 -10.76
C ASP A 3 15.58 4.99 -9.62
N MET A 4 14.26 4.96 -9.83
CA MET A 4 13.29 5.43 -8.83
C MET A 4 13.15 4.35 -7.74
N ASN A 5 13.44 4.70 -6.49
CA ASN A 5 13.36 3.76 -5.39
C ASN A 5 11.88 3.44 -5.07
N THR A 6 11.55 2.17 -4.84
CA THR A 6 10.18 1.76 -4.45
C THR A 6 10.15 1.39 -2.97
N VAL A 7 9.32 2.09 -2.20
CA VAL A 7 9.05 1.79 -0.80
C VAL A 7 7.77 0.98 -0.71
N TRP A 8 7.86 -0.30 -0.38
CA TRP A 8 6.70 -1.16 -0.20
C TRP A 8 6.16 -1.06 1.22
N ILE A 9 4.89 -0.65 1.37
CA ILE A 9 4.21 -0.54 2.67
C ILE A 9 3.05 -1.54 2.74
N LEU A 10 3.06 -2.35 3.79
CA LEU A 10 2.03 -3.36 4.07
C LEU A 10 0.87 -2.80 4.90
N GLY A 11 -0.26 -3.52 4.92
CA GLY A 11 -1.47 -3.11 5.63
C GLY A 11 -1.36 -3.03 7.15
N ASP A 12 -0.28 -3.54 7.74
CA ASP A 12 0.07 -3.46 9.16
C ASP A 12 1.18 -2.43 9.47
N GLN A 13 1.67 -1.71 8.45
CA GLN A 13 2.78 -0.76 8.55
C GLN A 13 2.35 0.71 8.35
N LEU A 14 1.07 1.02 8.60
CA LEU A 14 0.43 2.30 8.27
C LEU A 14 0.78 3.40 9.29
N SER A 15 2.04 3.86 9.26
CA SER A 15 2.56 4.91 10.14
C SER A 15 3.33 5.95 9.33
N SER A 16 3.06 7.23 9.59
CA SER A 16 3.83 8.34 8.99
C SER A 16 5.29 8.38 9.47
N GLN A 17 5.57 7.76 10.62
CA GLN A 17 6.93 7.64 11.19
C GLN A 17 7.61 6.33 10.77
N HIS A 18 7.06 5.60 9.79
CA HIS A 18 7.66 4.37 9.31
C HIS A 18 9.08 4.63 8.80
N ALA A 19 10.07 3.87 9.28
CA ALA A 19 11.49 4.16 9.04
C ALA A 19 11.85 4.21 7.54
N ALA A 20 11.17 3.40 6.71
CA ALA A 20 11.37 3.40 5.27
C ALA A 20 10.86 4.69 4.59
N LEU A 21 9.82 5.33 5.12
CA LEU A 21 9.33 6.62 4.62
C LEU A 21 10.22 7.76 5.14
N ALA A 22 10.60 7.71 6.42
CA ALA A 22 11.41 8.75 7.07
C ALA A 22 12.82 8.90 6.46
N GLN A 23 13.41 7.82 5.96
CA GLN A 23 14.75 7.81 5.38
C GLN A 23 14.78 8.00 3.86
N THR A 24 13.63 8.19 3.23
CA THR A 24 13.50 8.21 1.76
C THR A 24 13.05 9.57 1.27
N ASN A 25 13.69 10.07 0.21
CA ASN A 25 13.27 11.32 -0.44
C ASN A 25 11.98 11.10 -1.26
N PRO A 26 10.86 11.76 -0.93
CA PRO A 26 9.59 11.59 -1.65
C PRO A 26 9.64 11.97 -3.13
N ARG A 27 10.60 12.81 -3.55
CA ARG A 27 10.77 13.23 -4.95
C ARG A 27 11.54 12.23 -5.82
N ALA A 28 12.19 11.25 -5.20
CA ALA A 28 13.01 10.24 -5.88
C ALA A 28 12.51 8.82 -5.61
N SER A 29 11.28 8.69 -5.11
CA SER A 29 10.74 7.40 -4.68
C SER A 29 9.23 7.35 -4.82
N ARG A 30 8.72 6.14 -5.01
CA ARG A 30 7.29 5.84 -5.02
C ARG A 30 6.94 4.91 -3.86
N VAL A 31 5.75 5.06 -3.31
CA VAL A 31 5.20 4.13 -2.32
C VAL A 31 4.30 3.12 -3.04
N LEU A 32 4.59 1.83 -2.88
CA LEU A 32 3.75 0.74 -3.38
C LEU A 32 2.84 0.22 -2.27
N MET A 33 1.55 0.07 -2.55
CA MET A 33 0.57 -0.57 -1.68
C MET A 33 -0.38 -1.45 -2.51
N VAL A 34 -0.70 -2.65 -2.02
CA VAL A 34 -1.52 -3.64 -2.75
C VAL A 34 -2.57 -4.24 -1.83
N GLU A 35 -3.85 -4.13 -2.19
CA GLU A 35 -4.92 -4.90 -1.56
C GLU A 35 -4.93 -6.34 -2.12
N SER A 36 -4.27 -7.27 -1.43
CA SER A 36 -4.12 -8.65 -1.90
C SER A 36 -5.31 -9.55 -1.53
N LYS A 37 -5.96 -10.11 -2.57
CA LYS A 37 -7.04 -11.09 -2.39
C LYS A 37 -6.53 -12.39 -1.76
N ALA A 38 -5.37 -12.91 -2.18
CA ALA A 38 -4.91 -14.19 -1.64
C ALA A 38 -4.34 -14.05 -0.22
N ARG A 39 -3.79 -12.89 0.17
CA ARG A 39 -3.51 -12.58 1.58
C ARG A 39 -4.78 -12.48 2.40
N GLY A 40 -5.81 -11.80 1.89
CA GLY A 40 -7.11 -11.65 2.55
C GLY A 40 -7.88 -12.96 2.72
N SER A 41 -7.64 -13.95 1.84
CA SER A 41 -8.29 -15.27 1.87
C SER A 41 -7.44 -16.38 2.50
N ARG A 42 -6.17 -16.12 2.84
CA ARG A 42 -5.23 -17.12 3.41
C ARG A 42 -5.76 -17.80 4.67
N LEU A 43 -6.56 -17.08 5.47
CA LEU A 43 -7.24 -17.60 6.65
C LEU A 43 -8.68 -17.11 6.66
N ARG A 44 -9.52 -17.75 7.48
CA ARG A 44 -10.90 -17.30 7.75
C ARG A 44 -10.89 -16.06 8.65
N TYR A 45 -10.43 -14.93 8.12
CA TYR A 45 -10.49 -13.66 8.82
C TYR A 45 -11.93 -13.16 8.95
N HIS A 46 -12.22 -12.48 10.05
CA HIS A 46 -13.50 -11.81 10.23
C HIS A 46 -13.68 -10.69 9.20
N LYS A 47 -14.87 -10.54 8.63
CA LYS A 47 -15.15 -9.53 7.59
C LYS A 47 -14.76 -8.11 8.04
N LEU A 48 -15.07 -7.76 9.30
CA LEU A 48 -14.70 -6.45 9.86
C LEU A 48 -13.17 -6.22 9.91
N LYS A 49 -12.36 -7.26 10.10
CA LYS A 49 -10.90 -7.13 10.05
C LYS A 49 -10.44 -6.72 8.66
N LEU A 50 -10.97 -7.39 7.62
CA LEU A 50 -10.61 -7.09 6.24
C LEU A 50 -11.04 -5.67 5.85
N VAL A 51 -12.26 -5.27 6.22
CA VAL A 51 -12.78 -3.91 6.00
C VAL A 51 -11.91 -2.88 6.71
N LEU A 52 -11.54 -3.12 7.96
CA LEU A 52 -10.67 -2.22 8.74
C LEU A 52 -9.32 -2.02 8.05
N VAL A 53 -8.64 -3.11 7.69
CA VAL A 53 -7.30 -3.05 7.07
C VAL A 53 -7.35 -2.33 5.72
N TYR A 54 -8.25 -2.73 4.81
CA TYR A 54 -8.31 -2.09 3.49
C TYR A 54 -8.75 -0.63 3.56
N SER A 55 -9.71 -0.30 4.43
CA SER A 55 -10.08 1.10 4.66
C SER A 55 -8.89 1.91 5.18
N ALA A 56 -8.17 1.41 6.19
CA ALA A 56 -7.00 2.07 6.72
C ALA A 56 -5.92 2.28 5.65
N MET A 57 -5.66 1.28 4.80
CA MET A 57 -4.71 1.39 3.68
C MET A 57 -5.10 2.48 2.70
N ARG A 58 -6.39 2.57 2.29
CA ARG A 58 -6.89 3.61 1.36
C ARG A 58 -6.75 5.00 1.94
N HIS A 59 -7.07 5.16 3.23
CA HIS A 59 -6.91 6.43 3.94
C HIS A 59 -5.43 6.83 4.02
N PHE A 60 -4.56 5.91 4.41
CA PHE A 60 -3.12 6.16 4.49
C PHE A 60 -2.51 6.55 3.13
N ALA A 61 -2.90 5.86 2.05
CA ALA A 61 -2.46 6.20 0.69
C ALA A 61 -2.86 7.63 0.29
N ARG A 62 -4.07 8.07 0.66
CA ARG A 62 -4.52 9.45 0.45
C ARG A 62 -3.71 10.45 1.29
N ASP A 63 -3.42 10.14 2.54
CA ASP A 63 -2.64 11.01 3.42
C ASP A 63 -1.20 11.16 2.90
N LEU A 64 -0.59 10.09 2.37
CA LEU A 64 0.72 10.13 1.72
C LEU A 64 0.71 10.99 0.46
N ARG A 65 -0.31 10.87 -0.40
CA ARG A 65 -0.47 11.72 -1.58
C ARG A 65 -0.59 13.20 -1.20
N GLN A 66 -1.31 13.51 -0.12
CA GLN A 66 -1.41 14.88 0.41
C GLN A 66 -0.07 15.40 0.92
N GLN A 67 0.80 14.52 1.42
CA GLN A 67 2.17 14.84 1.83
C GLN A 67 3.16 14.92 0.66
N GLY A 68 2.71 14.72 -0.58
CA GLY A 68 3.52 14.86 -1.79
C GLY A 68 4.24 13.58 -2.24
N TRP A 69 3.90 12.42 -1.68
CA TRP A 69 4.40 11.13 -2.16
C TRP A 69 3.69 10.72 -3.47
N GLU A 70 4.46 10.17 -4.40
CA GLU A 70 3.90 9.31 -5.45
C GLU A 70 3.46 7.99 -4.81
N VAL A 71 2.18 7.62 -4.98
CA VAL A 71 1.62 6.39 -4.40
C VAL A 71 1.00 5.54 -5.50
N ASP A 72 1.68 4.42 -5.76
CA ASP A 72 1.27 3.32 -6.62
C ASP A 72 0.39 2.37 -5.81
N TYR A 73 -0.93 2.48 -5.99
CA TYR A 73 -1.92 1.77 -5.17
C TYR A 73 -2.75 0.85 -6.03
N HIS A 74 -2.68 -0.45 -5.76
CA HIS A 74 -3.49 -1.47 -6.43
C HIS A 74 -4.69 -1.87 -5.57
N LEU A 75 -5.89 -1.58 -6.07
CA LEU A 75 -7.15 -2.02 -5.46
C LEU A 75 -7.42 -3.49 -5.77
N ILE A 76 -8.10 -4.18 -4.85
CA ILE A 76 -8.45 -5.61 -5.00
C ILE A 76 -9.37 -5.91 -6.19
N ASN A 77 -10.00 -4.89 -6.77
CA ASN A 77 -10.97 -5.00 -7.86
C ASN A 77 -10.52 -4.32 -9.17
N ASP A 78 -9.31 -3.75 -9.24
CA ASP A 78 -8.80 -3.21 -10.49
C ASP A 78 -8.32 -4.38 -11.37
N ASN A 79 -9.00 -4.62 -12.50
CA ASN A 79 -8.77 -5.74 -13.43
C ASN A 79 -7.36 -5.79 -14.05
N ALA A 80 -6.30 -6.17 -13.34
CA ALA A 80 -5.18 -6.85 -13.98
C ALA A 80 -4.15 -7.47 -13.03
N THR A 81 -3.69 -8.60 -13.56
CA THR A 81 -2.82 -9.65 -13.09
C THR A 81 -1.51 -9.22 -12.42
N PHE A 82 -1.01 -9.97 -11.42
CA PHE A 82 0.21 -10.77 -11.62
C PHE A 82 0.05 -12.33 -11.55
N GLU A 83 -1.07 -12.96 -11.17
CA GLU A 83 -2.28 -13.01 -11.99
C GLU A 83 -3.53 -12.32 -11.41
N ASP A 84 -3.41 -11.60 -10.29
CA ASP A 84 -4.24 -10.43 -9.87
C ASP A 84 -3.81 -9.94 -8.45
N GLY A 85 -2.56 -10.24 -8.02
CA GLY A 85 -1.92 -9.60 -6.84
C GLY A 85 -1.25 -10.49 -5.76
N LEU A 86 -1.27 -11.84 -5.87
CA LEU A 86 -0.96 -12.81 -4.77
C LEU A 86 -1.81 -12.60 -3.50
#